data_AF-D0UGC6-F1
#
_entry.id   AF-D0UGC6-F1
#
_cell.length_a   1.000
_cell.length_b   1.000
_cell.length_c   1.000
_cell.angle_alpha   90.00
_cell.angle_beta   90.00
_cell.angle_gamma   90.00
#
_symmetry.space_group_name_H-M   'P 1'
#
loop_
_entity.id
_entity.type
_entity.pdbx_description
1 polymer ?
#
loop_
_entity_poly.entity_id
_entity_poly.type
_entity_poly.pdbx_seq_one_letter_code
_entity_poly.pdbx_strand_id
1 'polypeptide(L)'
;MPLVPSFLLLLLACPALLTPSGSQSLQTGGQRAPRNTKPEGGGQPIKVVISEACVQGDSSQNQGKELDLEPGSPLVLTHRIRLVPGSCGGGCEAEFAALRDRLERLEKEVSALREKCGGPEGGCCTSQQSKAVLGLLRACTYAQLRGKIALWCLTVLLFVSVRTPSLGAECSIKPEGDECPNECSDQGRCEDGKCVCFPGFSGPDCSLSDCPGNCNNKGKCVNGQCVCDPGFTGPDCSSESCPGNCNNKGLCVNGKCVCNTGFTGPDCSTKACPGNCNNKGQCVNGQCVCNTGFTGPDCSTKACPGNCNNKGKCVNGKCVCDSGFTGPDCSTKSCPGNCSNKGQCVNGKCVCNTGFTGPDCSTKACPGNCNNKGQCVNGQCVCNTGFTGPDCSTKACPGNCNNKGQCVNGKCVCDSGFTGPDCSTKSCPGNCSNRGKCVNGQCVCDSGFTGPDCSAKACPNNCSNKGRCVNGKCVCEVGFTGQDCAAKGCPDNCSNKGRCVKGRCVCRRGFAVPDCSQCEAGFTGADCGTAMSGVSQLNTKDVTESSVTLFWTPPPVQYDTYHVTFASQVTTPYTPYTQVLMKL
;
A
#
# COMPACT_ATOMS: atom_id res chain seq x y z
N MET A 1 0.28 -26.81 33.09
CA MET A 1 -0.96 -27.49 33.51
C MET A 1 -1.72 -27.91 32.25
N PRO A 2 -1.87 -29.21 31.97
CA PRO A 2 -2.78 -29.71 30.93
C PRO A 2 -4.07 -30.28 31.55
N LEU A 3 -5.23 -30.01 30.94
CA LEU A 3 -6.46 -30.77 31.20
C LEU A 3 -7.25 -30.99 29.90
N VAL A 4 -7.66 -32.24 29.74
CA VAL A 4 -8.52 -32.85 28.72
C VAL A 4 -9.00 -34.19 29.32
N PRO A 5 -10.05 -34.85 28.81
CA PRO A 5 -11.03 -34.44 27.80
C PRO A 5 -12.48 -34.57 28.31
N SER A 6 -13.47 -34.52 27.42
CA SER A 6 -14.75 -35.20 27.62
C SER A 6 -15.26 -35.78 26.31
N PHE A 7 -15.61 -37.07 26.34
CA PHE A 7 -16.37 -37.74 25.27
C PHE A 7 -17.85 -37.38 25.40
N LEU A 8 -18.57 -37.35 24.27
CA LEU A 8 -19.81 -38.12 24.21
C LEU A 8 -20.04 -38.65 22.79
N LEU A 9 -20.59 -39.86 22.71
CA LEU A 9 -20.93 -40.58 21.49
C LEU A 9 -22.46 -40.80 21.50
N LEU A 10 -23.14 -40.65 20.37
CA LEU A 10 -24.55 -41.02 20.28
C LEU A 10 -24.91 -41.53 18.87
N LEU A 11 -25.41 -42.76 18.84
CA LEU A 11 -25.91 -43.45 17.66
C LEU A 11 -27.43 -43.34 17.61
N LEU A 12 -27.99 -43.11 16.42
CA LEU A 12 -29.35 -43.50 16.06
C LEU A 12 -29.33 -44.04 14.63
N ALA A 13 -30.25 -44.96 14.31
CA ALA A 13 -30.23 -45.71 13.06
C ALA A 13 -31.65 -45.99 12.53
N CYS A 14 -31.75 -46.01 11.20
CA CYS A 14 -32.78 -46.72 10.42
C CYS A 14 -34.25 -46.21 10.50
N PRO A 15 -35.13 -46.63 9.55
CA PRO A 15 -34.88 -47.13 8.19
C PRO A 15 -35.84 -46.62 7.08
N ALA A 16 -35.57 -47.08 5.85
CA ALA A 16 -36.53 -47.67 4.90
C ALA A 16 -36.99 -46.91 3.62
N LEU A 17 -36.90 -47.67 2.51
CA LEU A 17 -37.79 -47.76 1.33
C LEU A 17 -37.97 -46.53 0.40
N LEU A 18 -37.54 -46.70 -0.86
CA LEU A 18 -38.51 -47.03 -1.94
C LEU A 18 -37.84 -47.70 -3.16
N THR A 19 -38.66 -48.49 -3.86
CA THR A 19 -38.36 -49.49 -4.91
C THR A 19 -37.74 -48.99 -6.22
N PRO A 20 -36.92 -49.81 -6.91
CA PRO A 20 -36.76 -49.74 -8.37
C PRO A 20 -37.91 -50.47 -9.10
N SER A 21 -38.36 -49.95 -10.24
CA SER A 21 -39.30 -50.63 -11.13
C SER A 21 -38.60 -51.15 -12.38
N GLY A 22 -39.09 -52.26 -12.94
CA GLY A 22 -38.64 -52.73 -14.24
C GLY A 22 -39.51 -53.84 -14.82
N SER A 23 -39.26 -54.12 -16.11
CA SER A 23 -39.70 -55.27 -16.91
C SER A 23 -40.89 -55.06 -17.87
N GLN A 24 -40.76 -55.75 -19.01
CA GLN A 24 -41.78 -56.13 -20.00
C GLN A 24 -42.36 -55.03 -20.91
N SER A 25 -42.83 -55.34 -22.12
CA SER A 25 -42.41 -56.35 -23.13
C SER A 25 -43.27 -56.15 -24.38
N LEU A 26 -42.70 -56.22 -25.59
CA LEU A 26 -43.42 -56.79 -26.75
C LEU A 26 -42.48 -57.17 -27.90
N GLN A 27 -42.37 -58.48 -28.18
CA GLN A 27 -41.86 -59.02 -29.44
C GLN A 27 -42.93 -59.95 -30.01
N THR A 28 -43.54 -59.57 -31.13
CA THR A 28 -44.61 -60.35 -31.79
C THR A 28 -44.02 -61.35 -32.79
N GLY A 29 -43.69 -62.55 -32.32
CA GLY A 29 -43.31 -63.67 -33.19
C GLY A 29 -44.52 -64.38 -33.78
N GLY A 30 -44.80 -64.19 -35.07
CA GLY A 30 -45.87 -64.90 -35.78
C GLY A 30 -45.39 -66.25 -36.34
N GLN A 31 -45.89 -67.37 -35.80
CA GLN A 31 -45.65 -68.72 -36.34
C GLN A 31 -46.64 -69.10 -37.45
N ARG A 32 -46.28 -70.13 -38.24
CA ARG A 32 -46.90 -70.48 -39.53
C ARG A 32 -47.42 -71.91 -39.54
N ALA A 33 -48.71 -72.11 -39.81
CA ALA A 33 -49.34 -73.40 -40.09
C ALA A 33 -50.64 -73.20 -40.92
N PRO A 34 -51.21 -74.24 -41.53
CA PRO A 34 -50.58 -75.04 -42.59
C PRO A 34 -51.39 -74.97 -43.91
N ARG A 35 -51.01 -75.78 -44.91
CA ARG A 35 -51.71 -75.87 -46.21
C ARG A 35 -53.17 -76.31 -46.06
N ASN A 36 -54.01 -75.81 -46.97
CA ASN A 36 -55.14 -76.57 -47.50
C ASN A 36 -55.11 -76.47 -49.04
N THR A 37 -55.55 -77.51 -49.76
CA THR A 37 -55.39 -77.59 -51.23
C THR A 37 -56.56 -78.29 -51.91
N LYS A 38 -57.24 -77.58 -52.81
CA LYS A 38 -57.90 -78.16 -53.99
C LYS A 38 -57.68 -77.20 -55.19
N PRO A 39 -57.75 -77.70 -56.43
CA PRO A 39 -57.31 -76.93 -57.59
C PRO A 39 -58.45 -76.15 -58.25
N GLU A 40 -58.11 -74.97 -58.75
CA GLU A 40 -58.75 -74.35 -59.91
C GLU A 40 -57.65 -73.96 -60.90
N GLY A 41 -57.88 -74.23 -62.19
CA GLY A 41 -56.89 -73.98 -63.24
C GLY A 41 -57.00 -72.55 -63.76
N GLY A 42 -56.15 -71.65 -63.25
CA GLY A 42 -55.95 -70.31 -63.82
C GLY A 42 -54.50 -70.15 -64.26
N GLY A 43 -54.27 -69.95 -65.56
CA GLY A 43 -52.97 -69.50 -66.04
C GLY A 43 -52.77 -68.04 -65.65
N GLN A 44 -51.59 -67.68 -65.14
CA GLN A 44 -51.30 -66.25 -64.92
C GLN A 44 -51.27 -65.54 -66.29
N PRO A 45 -51.89 -64.35 -66.42
CA PRO A 45 -51.88 -63.62 -67.68
C PRO A 45 -50.44 -63.21 -68.05
N ILE A 46 -50.11 -63.34 -69.32
CA ILE A 46 -48.81 -62.91 -69.84
C ILE A 46 -48.89 -61.42 -70.14
N LYS A 47 -48.00 -60.64 -69.51
CA LYS A 47 -47.91 -59.20 -69.73
C LYS A 47 -47.14 -58.91 -71.01
N VAL A 48 -47.86 -58.43 -72.03
CA VAL A 48 -47.30 -58.07 -73.34
C VAL A 48 -47.18 -56.55 -73.44
N VAL A 49 -45.96 -56.05 -73.68
CA VAL A 49 -45.70 -54.62 -73.87
C VAL A 49 -45.48 -54.35 -75.36
N ILE A 50 -46.42 -53.63 -75.97
CA ILE A 50 -46.42 -53.30 -77.40
C ILE A 50 -45.72 -51.96 -77.61
N SER A 51 -44.62 -51.95 -78.36
CA SER A 51 -43.86 -50.73 -78.68
C SER A 51 -43.86 -50.45 -80.18
N GLU A 52 -44.30 -49.25 -80.55
CA GLU A 52 -44.26 -48.79 -81.94
C GLU A 52 -42.92 -48.12 -82.27
N ALA A 53 -42.47 -48.27 -83.51
CA ALA A 53 -41.21 -47.70 -84.00
C ALA A 53 -41.33 -47.22 -85.45
N CYS A 54 -42.05 -46.13 -85.66
CA CYS A 54 -41.85 -45.26 -86.82
C CYS A 54 -40.78 -44.22 -86.45
N VAL A 55 -39.72 -44.12 -87.25
CA VAL A 55 -38.43 -43.56 -86.81
C VAL A 55 -38.18 -42.15 -87.36
N GLN A 56 -37.85 -41.19 -86.49
CA GLN A 56 -36.67 -40.28 -86.59
C GLN A 56 -36.74 -39.13 -85.55
N GLY A 57 -35.86 -39.17 -84.54
CA GLY A 57 -35.64 -38.08 -83.58
C GLY A 57 -36.03 -38.41 -82.13
N ASP A 58 -35.06 -38.25 -81.23
CA ASP A 58 -35.08 -38.36 -79.75
C ASP A 58 -36.12 -39.23 -79.01
N SER A 59 -35.63 -40.28 -78.33
CA SER A 59 -36.43 -41.26 -77.61
C SER A 59 -36.88 -40.78 -76.22
N SER A 60 -38.03 -40.11 -76.12
CA SER A 60 -38.63 -39.77 -74.81
C SER A 60 -40.16 -39.64 -74.77
N GLN A 61 -40.89 -40.61 -75.34
CA GLN A 61 -42.17 -41.14 -74.77
C GLN A 61 -42.75 -42.31 -75.60
N ASN A 62 -42.18 -43.51 -75.47
CA ASN A 62 -42.88 -44.73 -75.91
C ASN A 62 -43.98 -45.06 -74.91
N GLN A 63 -45.20 -44.56 -75.13
CA GLN A 63 -46.39 -45.03 -74.43
C GLN A 63 -46.80 -46.40 -74.98
N GLY A 64 -46.04 -47.43 -74.61
CA GLY A 64 -46.33 -48.81 -74.99
C GLY A 64 -47.63 -49.28 -74.33
N LYS A 65 -48.53 -49.88 -75.11
CA LYS A 65 -49.78 -50.41 -74.56
C LYS A 65 -49.51 -51.75 -73.90
N GLU A 66 -49.70 -51.81 -72.59
CA GLU A 66 -49.66 -53.06 -71.83
C GLU A 66 -50.99 -53.81 -72.00
N LEU A 67 -50.90 -55.11 -72.29
CA LEU A 67 -52.05 -56.00 -72.45
C LEU A 67 -51.77 -57.31 -71.72
N ASP A 68 -52.67 -57.66 -70.81
CA ASP A 68 -52.70 -58.94 -70.10
C ASP A 68 -53.47 -59.96 -70.95
N LEU A 69 -52.83 -61.05 -71.36
CA LEU A 69 -53.40 -62.06 -72.25
C LEU A 69 -53.34 -63.47 -71.62
N GLU A 70 -54.43 -64.23 -71.72
CA GLU A 70 -54.40 -65.66 -71.36
C GLU A 70 -53.71 -66.49 -72.46
N PRO A 71 -52.89 -67.50 -72.10
CA PRO A 71 -52.15 -68.30 -73.07
C PRO A 71 -53.03 -68.94 -74.16
N GLY A 72 -52.76 -68.60 -75.42
CA GLY A 72 -53.51 -69.09 -76.59
C GLY A 72 -54.55 -68.09 -77.15
N SER A 73 -54.75 -66.95 -76.51
CA SER A 73 -55.67 -65.90 -76.98
C SER A 73 -55.15 -65.17 -78.24
N PRO A 74 -55.98 -64.93 -79.28
CA PRO A 74 -55.57 -64.13 -80.43
C PRO A 74 -55.53 -62.63 -80.10
N LEU A 75 -54.42 -61.98 -80.43
CA LEU A 75 -54.22 -60.53 -80.25
C LEU A 75 -54.65 -59.74 -81.49
N VAL A 76 -55.41 -58.66 -81.31
CA VAL A 76 -55.98 -57.83 -82.38
C VAL A 76 -55.64 -56.35 -82.13
N LEU A 77 -55.08 -55.65 -83.13
CA LEU A 77 -54.42 -54.34 -82.95
C LEU A 77 -54.78 -53.33 -84.06
N THR A 78 -55.50 -52.26 -83.68
CA THR A 78 -56.00 -51.21 -84.58
C THR A 78 -55.48 -49.83 -84.14
N HIS A 79 -55.07 -48.95 -85.07
CA HIS A 79 -54.23 -47.77 -84.76
C HIS A 79 -54.62 -46.44 -85.48
N ARG A 80 -54.30 -45.26 -84.88
CA ARG A 80 -54.46 -43.87 -85.43
C ARG A 80 -53.48 -42.86 -84.74
N ILE A 81 -52.86 -41.90 -85.48
CA ILE A 81 -51.76 -41.00 -85.00
C ILE A 81 -51.99 -39.47 -85.25
N ARG A 82 -51.66 -38.57 -84.26
CA ARG A 82 -51.37 -37.07 -84.34
C ARG A 82 -50.56 -36.57 -83.07
N LEU A 83 -49.76 -35.47 -83.06
CA LEU A 83 -48.72 -35.09 -82.00
C LEU A 83 -48.36 -33.56 -81.81
N VAL A 84 -47.71 -33.08 -80.67
CA VAL A 84 -46.65 -31.95 -80.42
C VAL A 84 -46.23 -31.60 -78.89
N PRO A 85 -45.80 -30.37 -78.32
CA PRO A 85 -44.61 -30.20 -77.35
C PRO A 85 -44.68 -29.25 -76.05
N GLY A 86 -43.55 -28.83 -75.36
CA GLY A 86 -43.47 -27.89 -74.15
C GLY A 86 -42.04 -27.34 -73.65
N SER A 87 -41.88 -26.46 -72.59
CA SER A 87 -40.57 -25.81 -72.11
C SER A 87 -40.51 -25.01 -70.72
N CYS A 88 -39.33 -24.39 -70.33
CA CYS A 88 -38.92 -23.38 -69.24
C CYS A 88 -38.61 -23.83 -67.75
N GLY A 89 -37.95 -23.15 -66.74
CA GLY A 89 -37.15 -21.89 -66.41
C GLY A 89 -37.05 -21.64 -64.82
N GLY A 90 -36.27 -20.82 -64.03
CA GLY A 90 -35.08 -19.86 -64.00
C GLY A 90 -34.86 -19.10 -62.61
N GLY A 91 -33.70 -18.47 -62.20
CA GLY A 91 -33.55 -17.63 -60.92
C GLY A 91 -32.14 -17.07 -60.39
N CYS A 92 -32.08 -16.04 -59.48
CA CYS A 92 -30.86 -15.33 -58.89
C CYS A 92 -31.07 -14.47 -57.57
N GLU A 93 -30.03 -14.16 -56.73
CA GLU A 93 -29.91 -12.99 -55.77
C GLU A 93 -28.50 -12.84 -55.06
N ALA A 94 -27.94 -11.62 -54.81
CA ALA A 94 -26.94 -11.27 -53.73
C ALA A 94 -26.32 -9.83 -53.74
N GLU A 95 -26.61 -8.94 -52.75
CA GLU A 95 -25.76 -7.76 -52.38
C GLU A 95 -26.27 -7.04 -51.08
N PHE A 96 -25.42 -6.67 -50.07
CA PHE A 96 -25.70 -5.57 -49.08
C PHE A 96 -24.59 -5.21 -48.04
N ALA A 97 -23.40 -5.83 -48.01
CA ALA A 97 -22.52 -5.77 -46.83
C ALA A 97 -21.74 -4.44 -46.59
N ALA A 98 -21.61 -3.55 -47.57
CA ALA A 98 -20.53 -2.56 -47.61
C ALA A 98 -20.82 -1.17 -46.96
N LEU A 99 -22.04 -0.92 -46.45
CA LEU A 99 -22.52 0.46 -46.19
C LEU A 99 -22.42 0.98 -44.75
N ARG A 100 -22.11 0.16 -43.74
CA ARG A 100 -22.23 0.57 -42.32
C ARG A 100 -21.00 1.27 -41.70
N ASP A 101 -19.78 0.94 -42.13
CA ASP A 101 -18.54 1.40 -41.45
C ASP A 101 -18.22 2.90 -41.64
N ARG A 102 -19.01 3.63 -42.43
CA ARG A 102 -18.72 5.03 -42.83
C ARG A 102 -19.38 6.10 -41.95
N LEU A 103 -20.31 5.75 -41.07
CA LEU A 103 -21.16 6.72 -40.36
C LEU A 103 -20.58 7.19 -39.01
N GLU A 104 -20.15 6.27 -38.13
CA GLU A 104 -19.74 6.59 -36.74
C GLU A 104 -18.51 7.51 -36.60
N ARG A 105 -17.68 7.65 -37.65
CA ARG A 105 -16.46 8.48 -37.59
C ARG A 105 -16.73 9.99 -37.62
N LEU A 106 -17.92 10.43 -38.06
CA LEU A 106 -18.21 11.87 -38.23
C LEU A 106 -18.82 12.54 -36.98
N GLU A 107 -19.50 11.81 -36.10
CA GLU A 107 -20.15 12.40 -34.91
C GLU A 107 -19.13 12.86 -33.84
N LYS A 108 -17.94 12.25 -33.83
CA LYS A 108 -16.99 12.40 -32.70
C LYS A 108 -16.17 13.69 -32.74
N GLU A 109 -16.03 14.33 -33.89
CA GLU A 109 -15.28 15.59 -34.04
C GLU A 109 -16.15 16.83 -33.80
N VAL A 110 -17.46 16.74 -34.06
CA VAL A 110 -18.41 17.87 -33.93
C VAL A 110 -18.63 18.27 -32.46
N SER A 111 -18.53 17.32 -31.52
CA SER A 111 -18.75 17.59 -30.09
C SER A 111 -17.64 18.43 -29.43
N ALA A 112 -16.44 18.50 -30.01
CA ALA A 112 -15.29 19.19 -29.41
C ALA A 112 -15.26 20.72 -29.63
N LEU A 113 -16.15 21.25 -30.47
CA LEU A 113 -16.10 22.64 -30.97
C LEU A 113 -17.17 23.57 -30.38
N ARG A 114 -18.09 23.07 -29.55
CA ARG A 114 -19.25 23.87 -29.07
C ARG A 114 -19.01 24.64 -27.77
N GLU A 115 -18.08 24.24 -26.92
CA GLU A 115 -17.88 24.81 -25.57
C GLU A 115 -16.70 25.80 -25.49
N LYS A 116 -16.57 26.69 -26.49
CA LYS A 116 -15.54 27.74 -26.49
C LYS A 116 -15.91 29.10 -27.09
N CYS A 117 -17.15 29.28 -27.56
CA CYS A 117 -17.62 30.53 -28.17
C CYS A 117 -18.97 30.96 -27.59
N GLY A 118 -18.95 31.94 -26.69
CA GLY A 118 -20.12 32.59 -26.11
C GLY A 118 -19.77 34.02 -25.65
N GLY A 119 -19.60 34.93 -26.62
CA GLY A 119 -19.59 36.38 -26.37
C GLY A 119 -21.01 36.96 -26.47
N PRO A 120 -21.21 38.29 -26.68
CA PRO A 120 -20.21 39.33 -26.98
C PRO A 120 -20.11 40.42 -25.88
N GLU A 121 -19.33 41.48 -26.15
CA GLU A 121 -19.11 42.68 -25.30
C GLU A 121 -18.35 42.40 -23.97
N GLY A 122 -17.43 43.24 -23.49
CA GLY A 122 -16.79 44.44 -24.05
C GLY A 122 -16.00 45.21 -22.97
N GLY A 123 -15.04 46.07 -23.36
CA GLY A 123 -14.49 47.10 -22.45
C GLY A 123 -13.17 46.77 -21.72
N CYS A 124 -12.63 47.78 -21.03
CA CYS A 124 -11.27 47.82 -20.49
C CYS A 124 -11.19 48.62 -19.16
N CYS A 125 -10.11 48.43 -18.39
CA CYS A 125 -9.58 49.33 -17.33
C CYS A 125 -10.39 49.64 -16.04
N THR A 126 -9.66 49.68 -14.90
CA THR A 126 -9.83 50.62 -13.75
C THR A 126 -11.09 50.50 -12.85
N SER A 127 -11.19 51.02 -11.60
CA SER A 127 -10.22 51.48 -10.58
C SER A 127 -10.91 51.80 -9.23
N GLN A 128 -10.30 51.45 -8.08
CA GLN A 128 -10.54 52.03 -6.73
C GLN A 128 -12.00 51.89 -6.17
N GLN A 129 -12.44 52.44 -5.02
CA GLN A 129 -11.86 53.43 -4.07
C GLN A 129 -12.44 53.35 -2.65
N SER A 130 -11.61 53.70 -1.63
CA SER A 130 -11.89 54.63 -0.49
C SER A 130 -11.51 54.09 0.91
N LYS A 131 -11.17 54.86 1.96
CA LYS A 131 -10.64 56.24 2.24
C LYS A 131 -10.38 56.29 3.78
N ALA A 132 -9.58 57.16 4.43
CA ALA A 132 -8.43 58.01 4.06
C ALA A 132 -7.86 58.77 5.30
N VAL A 133 -6.64 59.36 5.19
CA VAL A 133 -6.23 60.70 5.74
C VAL A 133 -6.08 60.85 7.29
N LEU A 134 -5.13 61.61 7.89
CA LEU A 134 -4.00 62.52 7.50
C LEU A 134 -2.83 62.33 8.52
N GLY A 135 -1.52 62.47 8.20
CA GLY A 135 -0.69 63.71 8.34
C GLY A 135 -0.17 64.01 9.78
N LEU A 136 0.92 64.75 10.05
CA LEU A 136 2.08 65.24 9.27
C LEU A 136 3.17 65.81 10.25
N LEU A 137 4.44 65.89 9.82
CA LEU A 137 5.55 66.78 10.27
C LEU A 137 6.16 66.74 11.72
N ARG A 138 7.48 66.44 11.74
CA ARG A 138 8.64 67.18 12.35
C ARG A 138 8.62 67.79 13.79
N ALA A 139 9.68 67.38 14.52
CA ALA A 139 10.69 68.22 15.21
C ALA A 139 10.51 68.79 16.66
N CYS A 140 11.53 68.50 17.48
CA CYS A 140 12.25 69.29 18.50
C CYS A 140 11.59 70.20 19.58
N THR A 141 12.37 70.35 20.67
CA THR A 141 12.44 71.47 21.66
C THR A 141 11.33 71.73 22.70
N TYR A 142 11.66 71.35 23.95
CA TYR A 142 11.83 72.24 25.13
C TYR A 142 10.63 72.70 26.00
N ALA A 143 10.93 72.85 27.31
CA ALA A 143 10.25 73.61 28.39
C ALA A 143 8.91 73.17 29.05
N GLN A 144 9.01 72.87 30.36
CA GLN A 144 8.26 73.46 31.50
C GLN A 144 6.72 73.32 31.65
N LEU A 145 6.23 72.80 32.80
CA LEU A 145 5.69 73.63 33.93
C LEU A 145 5.23 72.79 35.17
N ARG A 146 5.52 73.26 36.41
CA ARG A 146 4.83 73.07 37.74
C ARG A 146 4.31 71.66 38.17
N GLY A 147 4.38 71.19 39.43
CA GLY A 147 4.83 71.68 40.76
C GLY A 147 4.69 70.50 41.78
N LYS A 148 4.99 70.55 43.09
CA LYS A 148 5.00 71.63 44.10
C LYS A 148 5.85 71.26 45.36
N ILE A 149 6.53 72.27 45.96
CA ILE A 149 6.65 72.57 47.41
C ILE A 149 7.56 71.71 48.35
N ALA A 150 8.29 72.42 49.25
CA ALA A 150 8.93 72.01 50.54
C ALA A 150 10.22 71.14 50.50
N LEU A 151 11.25 71.33 51.35
CA LEU A 151 11.58 72.41 52.33
C LEU A 151 13.08 72.38 52.76
N TRP A 152 13.84 73.50 52.63
CA TRP A 152 14.94 73.98 53.54
C TRP A 152 16.24 73.10 53.70
N CYS A 153 17.45 73.60 54.04
CA CYS A 153 18.06 74.96 54.15
C CYS A 153 19.62 74.88 54.07
N LEU A 154 20.31 76.02 54.27
CA LEU A 154 21.78 76.25 54.33
C LEU A 154 22.53 76.14 52.98
N THR A 155 23.58 76.95 52.71
CA THR A 155 24.38 77.87 53.55
C THR A 155 24.49 79.29 52.96
N VAL A 156 24.93 80.26 53.79
CA VAL A 156 26.05 81.20 53.50
C VAL A 156 26.38 81.95 54.80
N LEU A 157 27.68 82.13 55.07
CA LEU A 157 28.21 83.04 56.10
C LEU A 157 28.83 84.25 55.41
N LEU A 158 28.62 85.44 55.98
CA LEU A 158 29.69 86.44 56.13
C LEU A 158 29.25 87.56 57.10
N PHE A 159 30.12 87.87 58.07
CA PHE A 159 29.96 88.97 59.01
C PHE A 159 30.77 90.18 58.56
N VAL A 160 30.18 91.38 58.56
CA VAL A 160 30.87 92.61 58.98
C VAL A 160 29.86 93.55 59.65
N SER A 161 30.06 93.84 60.95
CA SER A 161 29.86 95.18 61.50
C SER A 161 30.46 95.27 62.91
N VAL A 162 31.19 96.35 63.19
CA VAL A 162 31.94 96.54 64.43
C VAL A 162 31.05 97.21 65.48
N ARG A 163 31.27 96.87 66.76
CA ARG A 163 30.62 97.54 67.90
C ARG A 163 31.69 98.01 68.88
N THR A 164 31.66 99.30 69.23
CA THR A 164 32.47 99.86 70.30
C THR A 164 31.88 99.51 71.67
N PRO A 165 32.73 99.50 72.71
CA PRO A 165 32.39 100.13 73.97
C PRO A 165 33.43 101.18 74.37
N SER A 166 33.11 101.96 75.40
CA SER A 166 33.88 103.14 75.83
C SER A 166 33.77 103.36 77.34
N LEU A 167 34.70 104.15 77.87
CA LEU A 167 34.75 104.70 79.22
C LEU A 167 35.08 103.71 80.36
N GLY A 168 35.79 104.27 81.33
CA GLY A 168 36.19 103.72 82.61
C GLY A 168 36.83 104.85 83.44
N ALA A 169 37.42 104.49 84.58
CA ALA A 169 38.00 105.37 85.60
C ALA A 169 36.99 106.18 86.45
N GLU A 170 37.01 105.91 87.75
CA GLU A 170 37.08 106.93 88.80
C GLU A 170 37.95 106.37 89.96
N CYS A 171 38.40 107.23 90.88
CA CYS A 171 39.63 107.01 91.65
C CYS A 171 39.47 106.71 93.14
N SER A 172 40.54 106.18 93.73
CA SER A 172 40.64 105.71 95.13
C SER A 172 40.58 106.81 96.19
N ILE A 173 40.14 106.42 97.40
CA ILE A 173 40.47 107.09 98.67
C ILE A 173 40.98 106.02 99.67
N LYS A 174 41.97 106.40 100.49
CA LYS A 174 42.53 105.70 101.67
C LYS A 174 42.11 106.47 102.94
N PRO A 175 42.11 105.93 104.18
CA PRO A 175 43.20 105.06 104.70
C PRO A 175 42.82 103.93 105.70
N GLU A 176 43.88 103.19 106.06
CA GLU A 176 44.22 102.51 107.33
C GLU A 176 43.13 102.09 108.34
N GLY A 177 43.17 100.79 108.66
CA GLY A 177 42.68 100.16 109.89
C GLY A 177 43.28 98.75 109.99
N ASP A 178 43.99 98.43 111.09
CA ASP A 178 44.68 97.14 111.27
C ASP A 178 43.71 96.05 111.75
N GLU A 179 42.88 95.55 110.83
CA GLU A 179 41.84 94.57 111.12
C GLU A 179 41.89 93.43 110.08
N CYS A 180 42.20 92.20 110.53
CA CYS A 180 42.36 91.06 109.62
C CYS A 180 41.01 90.62 109.05
N PRO A 181 40.87 90.47 107.71
CA PRO A 181 39.61 90.10 107.07
C PRO A 181 38.97 88.84 107.67
N ASN A 182 37.72 88.97 108.14
CA ASN A 182 36.90 87.92 108.74
C ASN A 182 37.61 87.07 109.82
N GLU A 183 38.52 87.68 110.63
CA GLU A 183 39.34 86.98 111.63
C GLU A 183 40.13 85.78 111.05
N CYS A 184 40.45 85.82 109.76
CA CYS A 184 41.07 84.71 109.02
C CYS A 184 40.23 83.41 108.98
N SER A 185 38.90 83.52 109.14
CA SER A 185 37.91 82.44 109.02
C SER A 185 38.18 81.21 109.91
N ASP A 186 38.88 81.38 111.03
CA ASP A 186 39.46 80.30 111.86
C ASP A 186 40.44 79.36 111.12
N GLN A 187 40.85 79.68 109.88
CA GLN A 187 41.74 78.88 109.03
C GLN A 187 43.10 79.54 108.75
N GLY A 188 43.50 80.53 109.55
CA GLY A 188 44.81 81.17 109.46
C GLY A 188 45.17 81.99 110.68
N ARG A 189 46.42 82.48 110.72
CA ARG A 189 46.90 83.44 111.72
C ARG A 189 46.87 84.86 111.14
N CYS A 190 46.35 85.81 111.91
CA CYS A 190 46.45 87.23 111.60
C CYS A 190 47.88 87.75 111.87
N GLU A 191 48.50 88.38 110.88
CA GLU A 191 49.81 89.07 110.97
C GLU A 191 49.74 90.38 110.17
N ASP A 192 50.02 91.51 110.82
CA ASP A 192 50.09 92.85 110.21
C ASP A 192 48.93 93.18 109.24
N GLY A 193 47.69 92.99 109.72
CA GLY A 193 46.45 93.25 108.96
C GLY A 193 46.15 92.23 107.84
N LYS A 194 46.91 91.14 107.73
CA LYS A 194 46.78 90.13 106.69
C LYS A 194 46.73 88.70 107.27
N CYS A 195 45.96 87.84 106.63
CA CYS A 195 45.88 86.44 107.03
C CYS A 195 46.99 85.57 106.41
N VAL A 196 47.62 84.76 107.26
CA VAL A 196 48.60 83.72 106.93
C VAL A 196 47.92 82.37 107.16
N CYS A 197 47.50 81.74 106.07
CA CYS A 197 46.60 80.59 106.13
C CYS A 197 47.26 79.28 106.56
N PHE A 198 46.49 78.40 107.20
CA PHE A 198 46.91 77.04 107.50
C PHE A 198 47.02 76.19 106.22
N PRO A 199 47.89 75.17 106.17
CA PRO A 199 48.07 74.34 104.98
C PRO A 199 46.75 73.69 104.54
N GLY A 200 46.34 73.94 103.29
CA GLY A 200 45.01 73.53 102.79
C GLY A 200 44.01 74.68 102.67
N PHE A 201 44.40 75.92 102.99
CA PHE A 201 43.57 77.12 102.88
C PHE A 201 44.34 78.32 102.30
N SER A 202 43.63 79.18 101.57
CA SER A 202 44.14 80.42 100.99
C SER A 202 43.03 81.48 100.82
N GLY A 203 43.37 82.63 100.21
CA GLY A 203 42.52 83.81 100.14
C GLY A 203 42.93 84.91 101.14
N PRO A 204 42.30 86.11 101.07
CA PRO A 204 42.65 87.23 101.94
C PRO A 204 42.22 87.03 103.40
N ASP A 205 41.25 86.15 103.62
CA ASP A 205 40.64 85.77 104.90
C ASP A 205 40.73 84.24 105.16
N CYS A 206 41.55 83.53 104.39
CA CYS A 206 41.71 82.06 104.44
C CYS A 206 40.43 81.23 104.25
N SER A 207 39.34 81.82 103.71
CA SER A 207 38.06 81.14 103.50
C SER A 207 38.07 80.09 102.37
N LEU A 208 39.08 80.09 101.50
CA LEU A 208 39.14 79.21 100.31
C LEU A 208 39.97 77.97 100.63
N SER A 209 39.43 76.76 100.41
CA SER A 209 40.25 75.54 100.50
C SER A 209 41.19 75.40 99.30
N ASP A 210 42.45 75.05 99.54
CA ASP A 210 43.44 74.76 98.49
C ASP A 210 43.13 73.42 97.82
N CYS A 211 42.47 73.47 96.66
CA CYS A 211 42.36 72.30 95.80
C CYS A 211 43.62 72.05 94.96
N PRO A 212 44.00 70.78 94.72
CA PRO A 212 45.17 70.45 93.92
C PRO A 212 45.07 71.06 92.51
N GLY A 213 46.13 71.76 92.09
CA GLY A 213 46.21 72.43 90.79
C GLY A 213 45.15 73.52 90.55
N ASN A 214 44.45 74.02 91.58
CA ASN A 214 43.23 74.82 91.45
C ASN A 214 42.21 74.19 90.49
N CYS A 215 42.09 72.86 90.51
CA CYS A 215 41.27 72.07 89.59
C CYS A 215 41.54 72.36 88.10
N ASN A 216 42.75 72.85 87.75
CA ASN A 216 43.18 73.31 86.42
C ASN A 216 42.19 74.28 85.73
N ASN A 217 41.34 74.99 86.49
CA ASN A 217 40.21 75.77 86.00
C ASN A 217 39.20 74.96 85.13
N LYS A 218 39.10 73.66 85.40
CA LYS A 218 38.30 72.63 84.70
C LYS A 218 37.39 71.85 85.67
N GLY A 219 37.03 72.48 86.77
CA GLY A 219 36.21 71.93 87.83
C GLY A 219 36.05 72.91 88.97
N LYS A 220 35.24 72.54 89.96
CA LYS A 220 34.97 73.33 91.16
C LYS A 220 35.68 72.72 92.36
N CYS A 221 36.35 73.54 93.15
CA CYS A 221 36.86 73.10 94.45
C CYS A 221 35.70 72.94 95.44
N VAL A 222 35.61 71.79 96.10
CA VAL A 222 34.64 71.49 97.15
C VAL A 222 35.36 70.74 98.27
N ASN A 223 35.50 71.37 99.44
CA ASN A 223 36.12 70.79 100.64
C ASN A 223 37.53 70.19 100.37
N GLY A 224 38.37 70.90 99.60
CA GLY A 224 39.73 70.46 99.23
C GLY A 224 39.81 69.41 98.12
N GLN A 225 38.67 68.90 97.61
CA GLN A 225 38.61 67.99 96.47
C GLN A 225 38.04 68.68 95.23
N CYS A 226 38.61 68.40 94.06
CA CYS A 226 38.07 68.88 92.79
C CYS A 226 36.88 68.05 92.30
N VAL A 227 35.78 68.72 92.00
CA VAL A 227 34.63 68.19 91.27
C VAL A 227 34.74 68.66 89.82
N CYS A 228 35.17 67.77 88.92
CA CYS A 228 35.51 68.15 87.55
C CYS A 228 34.30 68.48 86.68
N ASP A 229 34.50 69.42 85.75
CA ASP A 229 33.51 69.76 84.74
C ASP A 229 33.34 68.61 83.72
N PRO A 230 32.17 68.48 83.06
CA PRO A 230 31.92 67.44 82.08
C PRO A 230 32.96 67.45 80.94
N GLY A 231 33.73 66.37 80.83
CA GLY A 231 34.86 66.25 79.91
C GLY A 231 36.24 66.21 80.59
N PHE A 232 36.32 66.38 81.91
CA PHE A 232 37.58 66.28 82.66
C PHE A 232 37.49 65.30 83.85
N THR A 233 38.65 64.87 84.35
CA THR A 233 38.82 63.88 85.44
C THR A 233 40.24 63.95 86.02
N GLY A 234 40.51 63.14 87.04
CA GLY A 234 41.73 63.19 87.85
C GLY A 234 41.56 64.06 89.11
N PRO A 235 42.50 63.98 90.07
CA PRO A 235 42.37 64.66 91.37
C PRO A 235 42.36 66.18 91.25
N ASP A 236 42.95 66.72 90.18
CA ASP A 236 43.10 68.14 89.86
C ASP A 236 42.36 68.53 88.55
N CYS A 237 41.54 67.64 87.98
CA CYS A 237 40.86 67.84 86.69
C CYS A 237 41.77 68.15 85.48
N SER A 238 43.06 67.81 85.56
CA SER A 238 44.01 67.97 84.43
C SER A 238 43.67 67.09 83.23
N SER A 239 43.13 65.90 83.47
CA SER A 239 42.97 64.83 82.48
C SER A 239 41.64 64.91 81.75
N GLU A 240 41.63 64.64 80.44
CA GLU A 240 40.41 64.62 79.62
C GLU A 240 39.65 63.30 79.74
N SER A 241 38.36 63.37 80.04
CA SER A 241 37.45 62.24 80.17
C SER A 241 37.00 61.72 78.81
N CYS A 242 37.52 60.57 78.40
CA CYS A 242 37.05 59.90 77.19
C CYS A 242 35.63 59.31 77.33
N PRO A 243 34.81 59.34 76.26
CA PRO A 243 33.48 58.72 76.22
C PRO A 243 33.49 57.27 76.71
N GLY A 244 32.64 56.96 77.71
CA GLY A 244 32.48 55.61 78.27
C GLY A 244 33.76 54.97 78.83
N ASN A 245 34.79 55.77 79.17
CA ASN A 245 36.15 55.30 79.44
C ASN A 245 36.67 54.31 78.36
N CYS A 246 36.33 54.60 77.09
CA CYS A 246 36.61 53.73 75.94
C CYS A 246 36.14 52.28 76.10
N ASN A 247 35.15 52.01 76.97
CA ASN A 247 34.62 50.70 77.34
C ASN A 247 35.71 49.65 77.70
N ASN A 248 36.87 50.11 78.19
CA ASN A 248 38.09 49.29 78.38
C ASN A 248 38.55 48.54 77.09
N LYS A 249 38.24 49.12 75.92
CA LYS A 249 38.43 48.56 74.56
C LYS A 249 39.26 49.48 73.65
N GLY A 250 39.89 50.50 74.22
CA GLY A 250 40.76 51.44 73.53
C GLY A 250 41.58 52.26 74.51
N LEU A 251 42.55 53.00 73.99
CA LEU A 251 43.34 53.98 74.74
C LEU A 251 42.65 55.36 74.68
N CYS A 252 42.59 56.07 75.79
CA CYS A 252 42.17 57.48 75.79
C CYS A 252 43.34 58.37 75.37
N VAL A 253 43.16 59.18 74.33
CA VAL A 253 44.17 60.13 73.81
C VAL A 253 43.47 61.44 73.47
N ASN A 254 43.77 62.52 74.20
CA ASN A 254 43.22 63.87 74.01
C ASN A 254 41.68 63.87 73.90
N GLY A 255 41.01 63.35 74.95
CA GLY A 255 39.55 63.24 75.03
C GLY A 255 38.89 62.24 74.07
N LYS A 256 39.67 61.59 73.19
CA LYS A 256 39.18 60.68 72.15
C LYS A 256 39.67 59.25 72.35
N CYS A 257 38.79 58.28 72.15
CA CYS A 257 39.17 56.88 72.17
C CYS A 257 39.86 56.43 70.88
N VAL A 258 41.02 55.80 71.03
CA VAL A 258 41.74 55.06 69.99
C VAL A 258 41.49 53.57 70.23
N CYS A 259 40.62 52.96 69.42
CA CYS A 259 40.13 51.61 69.70
C CYS A 259 41.15 50.51 69.42
N ASN A 260 41.13 49.48 70.26
CA ASN A 260 41.89 48.25 70.07
C ASN A 260 41.36 47.48 68.85
N THR A 261 42.22 46.67 68.23
CA THR A 261 41.88 45.83 67.07
C THR A 261 40.60 45.02 67.32
N GLY A 262 39.62 45.17 66.42
CA GLY A 262 38.29 44.55 66.55
C GLY A 262 37.22 45.44 67.19
N PHE A 263 37.52 46.67 67.60
CA PHE A 263 36.56 47.65 68.13
C PHE A 263 36.59 48.98 67.36
N THR A 264 35.49 49.71 67.40
CA THR A 264 35.28 51.01 66.72
C THR A 264 34.15 51.80 67.40
N GLY A 265 33.87 53.00 66.91
CA GLY A 265 32.92 53.95 67.51
C GLY A 265 33.60 54.94 68.47
N PRO A 266 32.88 55.97 68.94
CA PRO A 266 33.44 57.08 69.71
C PRO A 266 33.94 56.67 71.12
N ASP A 267 33.41 55.57 71.64
CA ASP A 267 33.68 55.00 72.97
C ASP A 267 34.23 53.56 72.89
N CYS A 268 34.55 53.06 71.69
CA CYS A 268 34.97 51.68 71.42
C CYS A 268 34.00 50.57 71.88
N SER A 269 32.73 50.88 72.14
CA SER A 269 31.69 49.88 72.48
C SER A 269 31.41 48.92 71.33
N THR A 270 31.41 49.42 70.09
CA THR A 270 31.00 48.65 68.91
C THR A 270 32.14 47.77 68.39
N LYS A 271 31.84 46.54 67.97
CA LYS A 271 32.82 45.68 67.30
C LYS A 271 33.02 46.12 65.85
N ALA A 272 34.27 46.24 65.42
CA ALA A 272 34.61 46.46 64.02
C ALA A 272 34.39 45.16 63.20
N CYS A 273 33.91 45.29 61.96
CA CYS A 273 33.74 44.16 61.04
C CYS A 273 34.93 44.04 60.06
N PRO A 274 35.27 42.82 59.60
CA PRO A 274 36.31 42.59 58.59
C PRO A 274 36.12 43.46 57.34
N GLY A 275 37.17 44.19 56.94
CA GLY A 275 37.18 45.02 55.74
C GLY A 275 36.08 46.10 55.65
N ASN A 276 35.46 46.49 56.77
CA ASN A 276 34.21 47.25 56.81
C ASN A 276 33.12 46.67 55.88
N CYS A 277 33.04 45.35 55.80
CA CYS A 277 32.17 44.59 54.90
C CYS A 277 32.30 44.99 53.41
N ASN A 278 33.45 45.54 53.00
CA ASN A 278 33.73 46.08 51.66
C ASN A 278 32.66 47.06 51.14
N ASN A 279 31.90 47.72 52.02
CA ASN A 279 30.70 48.50 51.70
C ASN A 279 29.61 47.71 50.92
N LYS A 280 29.62 46.38 51.03
CA LYS A 280 28.76 45.39 50.35
C LYS A 280 27.93 44.55 51.34
N GLY A 281 27.84 45.00 52.60
CA GLY A 281 27.08 44.34 53.65
C GLY A 281 26.92 45.26 54.86
N GLN A 282 26.06 44.86 55.79
CA GLN A 282 25.86 45.54 57.07
C GLN A 282 26.71 44.87 58.16
N CYS A 283 27.34 45.68 59.02
CA CYS A 283 28.09 45.19 60.16
C CYS A 283 27.14 44.93 61.35
N VAL A 284 27.04 43.68 61.80
CA VAL A 284 26.17 43.27 62.91
C VAL A 284 27.01 42.51 63.94
N ASN A 285 27.22 43.10 65.12
CA ASN A 285 27.96 42.48 66.23
C ASN A 285 29.38 41.96 65.85
N GLY A 286 30.06 42.65 64.92
CA GLY A 286 31.39 42.27 64.42
C GLY A 286 31.39 41.27 63.25
N GLN A 287 30.22 40.79 62.81
CA GLN A 287 30.06 39.93 61.63
C GLN A 287 29.40 40.71 60.47
N CYS A 288 29.86 40.47 59.25
CA CYS A 288 29.24 41.04 58.06
C CYS A 288 28.02 40.23 57.60
N VAL A 289 26.89 40.92 57.44
CA VAL A 289 25.69 40.40 56.76
C VAL A 289 25.70 40.95 55.33
N CYS A 290 26.00 40.11 54.35
CA CYS A 290 26.24 40.56 52.97
C CYS A 290 24.96 40.92 52.22
N ASN A 291 25.06 41.96 51.40
CA ASN A 291 24.02 42.35 50.45
C ASN A 291 23.86 41.26 49.37
N THR A 292 22.67 41.16 48.79
CA THR A 292 22.34 40.22 47.71
C THR A 292 23.40 40.25 46.59
N GLY A 293 23.96 39.08 46.26
CA GLY A 293 25.03 38.94 45.27
C GLY A 293 26.45 38.97 45.84
N PHE A 294 26.63 39.13 47.16
CA PHE A 294 27.93 39.04 47.84
C PHE A 294 27.95 38.00 48.96
N THR A 295 29.15 37.52 49.29
CA THR A 295 29.43 36.48 50.30
C THR A 295 30.87 36.58 50.80
N GLY A 296 31.26 35.73 51.76
CA GLY A 296 32.54 35.76 52.46
C GLY A 296 32.51 36.62 53.73
N PRO A 297 33.53 36.50 54.60
CA PRO A 297 33.53 37.10 55.94
C PRO A 297 33.56 38.64 55.94
N ASP A 298 33.94 39.24 54.81
CA ASP A 298 34.05 40.69 54.58
C ASP A 298 33.17 41.15 53.40
N CYS A 299 32.32 40.29 52.84
CA CYS A 299 31.52 40.54 51.64
C CYS A 299 32.29 40.96 50.38
N SER A 300 33.61 40.71 50.31
CA SER A 300 34.42 40.97 49.11
C SER A 300 33.94 40.17 47.89
N THR A 301 33.56 38.92 48.11
CA THR A 301 33.38 37.87 47.10
C THR A 301 31.97 37.92 46.50
N LYS A 302 31.87 37.80 45.17
CA LYS A 302 30.56 37.67 44.50
C LYS A 302 29.97 36.29 44.76
N ALA A 303 28.74 36.26 45.26
CA ALA A 303 27.97 35.02 45.39
C ALA A 303 27.58 34.46 44.01
N CYS A 304 27.49 33.14 43.90
CA CYS A 304 27.00 32.47 42.69
C CYS A 304 25.55 31.96 42.87
N PRO A 305 24.74 31.91 41.81
CA PRO A 305 23.40 31.30 41.83
C PRO A 305 23.42 29.89 42.43
N GLY A 306 22.55 29.61 43.40
CA GLY A 306 22.42 28.29 44.05
C GLY A 306 23.69 27.74 44.70
N ASN A 307 24.72 28.57 44.94
CA ASN A 307 26.09 28.12 45.24
C ASN A 307 26.60 27.05 44.24
N CYS A 308 26.22 27.18 42.96
CA CYS A 308 26.48 26.22 41.90
C CYS A 308 25.96 24.79 42.18
N ASN A 309 24.98 24.63 43.07
CA ASN A 309 24.39 23.36 43.54
C ASN A 309 25.42 22.30 44.01
N ASN A 310 26.65 22.72 44.34
CA ASN A 310 27.80 21.83 44.56
C ASN A 310 28.08 20.90 43.35
N LYS A 311 27.87 21.42 42.12
CA LYS A 311 28.09 20.80 40.79
C LYS A 311 28.89 21.73 39.86
N GLY A 312 29.71 22.59 40.42
CA GLY A 312 30.57 23.50 39.70
C GLY A 312 31.33 24.43 40.63
N LYS A 313 32.27 25.19 40.06
CA LYS A 313 33.10 26.17 40.76
C LYS A 313 32.55 27.58 40.55
N CYS A 314 32.43 28.36 41.62
CA CYS A 314 32.05 29.76 41.52
C CYS A 314 33.27 30.61 41.08
N VAL A 315 33.15 31.30 39.96
CA VAL A 315 34.19 32.18 39.41
C VAL A 315 33.59 33.55 39.10
N ASN A 316 34.00 34.58 39.85
CA ASN A 316 33.54 35.97 39.69
C ASN A 316 32.00 36.16 39.70
N GLY A 317 31.26 35.30 40.42
CA GLY A 317 29.79 35.31 40.50
C GLY A 317 29.08 34.50 39.42
N LYS A 318 29.81 33.80 38.55
CA LYS A 318 29.27 32.85 37.56
C LYS A 318 29.71 31.42 37.90
N CYS A 319 28.81 30.46 37.75
CA CYS A 319 29.17 29.05 37.88
C CYS A 319 29.88 28.51 36.64
N VAL A 320 30.96 27.76 36.87
CA VAL A 320 31.63 26.90 35.88
C VAL A 320 31.30 25.46 36.26
N CYS A 321 30.39 24.83 35.51
CA CYS A 321 29.84 23.52 35.89
C CYS A 321 30.81 22.37 35.68
N ASP A 322 30.68 21.35 36.53
CA ASP A 322 31.40 20.09 36.41
C ASP A 322 30.86 19.28 35.22
N SER A 323 31.68 18.36 34.69
CA SER A 323 31.31 17.48 33.57
C SER A 323 29.98 16.75 33.82
N GLY A 324 29.01 16.94 32.93
CA GLY A 324 27.66 16.39 33.06
C GLY A 324 26.62 17.36 33.64
N PHE A 325 27.00 18.61 33.97
CA PHE A 325 26.08 19.65 34.45
C PHE A 325 26.15 20.93 33.60
N THR A 326 25.07 21.73 33.64
CA THR A 326 24.87 22.97 32.88
C THR A 326 23.80 23.85 33.53
N GLY A 327 23.54 25.02 32.97
CA GLY A 327 22.65 26.05 33.53
C GLY A 327 23.40 27.10 34.36
N PRO A 328 22.71 28.17 34.81
CA PRO A 328 23.34 29.30 35.51
C PRO A 328 23.87 28.95 36.90
N ASP A 329 23.34 27.87 37.50
CA ASP A 329 23.61 27.37 38.83
C ASP A 329 24.06 25.90 38.84
N CYS A 330 24.32 25.30 37.67
CA CYS A 330 24.67 23.89 37.50
C CYS A 330 23.65 22.86 38.03
N SER A 331 22.38 23.24 38.22
CA SER A 331 21.31 22.31 38.60
C SER A 331 20.92 21.32 37.47
N THR A 332 21.02 21.76 36.22
CA THR A 332 20.58 20.97 35.05
C THR A 332 21.66 19.95 34.65
N LYS A 333 21.26 18.69 34.47
CA LYS A 333 22.16 17.68 33.87
C LYS A 333 22.30 17.88 32.36
N SER A 334 23.53 17.92 31.89
CA SER A 334 23.88 17.91 30.46
C SER A 334 23.61 16.54 29.85
N CYS A 335 23.20 16.51 28.57
CA CYS A 335 23.07 15.28 27.80
C CYS A 335 24.26 15.07 26.85
N PRO A 336 24.64 13.82 26.54
CA PRO A 336 25.71 13.53 25.59
C PRO A 336 25.38 14.12 24.20
N GLY A 337 26.36 14.79 23.60
CA GLY A 337 26.23 15.41 22.27
C GLY A 337 25.10 16.43 22.12
N ASN A 338 24.54 16.95 23.22
CA ASN A 338 23.27 17.70 23.22
C ASN A 338 22.15 16.98 22.43
N CYS A 339 22.11 15.65 22.52
CA CYS A 339 21.19 14.79 21.77
C CYS A 339 21.23 14.99 20.25
N SER A 340 22.37 15.44 19.70
CA SER A 340 22.59 15.70 18.26
C SER A 340 21.55 16.62 17.60
N ASN A 341 20.83 17.43 18.39
CA ASN A 341 19.61 18.15 17.97
C ASN A 341 18.51 17.25 17.36
N LYS A 342 18.53 15.96 17.69
CA LYS A 342 17.64 14.87 17.19
C LYS A 342 16.86 14.18 18.31
N GLY A 343 16.81 14.79 19.49
CA GLY A 343 16.10 14.27 20.66
C GLY A 343 16.00 15.32 21.76
N GLN A 344 15.16 15.04 22.76
CA GLN A 344 15.00 15.89 23.93
C GLN A 344 15.89 15.40 25.09
N CYS A 345 16.53 16.33 25.80
CA CYS A 345 17.31 16.00 26.98
C CYS A 345 16.41 15.91 28.21
N VAL A 346 16.30 14.71 28.81
CA VAL A 346 15.47 14.45 29.99
C VAL A 346 16.35 13.87 31.09
N ASN A 347 16.57 14.63 32.16
CA ASN A 347 17.34 14.21 33.36
C ASN A 347 18.76 13.67 33.03
N GLY A 348 19.42 14.24 32.01
CA GLY A 348 20.75 13.83 31.54
C GLY A 348 20.77 12.67 30.53
N LYS A 349 19.60 12.13 30.14
CA LYS A 349 19.46 11.11 29.09
C LYS A 349 18.73 11.68 27.87
N CYS A 350 19.17 11.33 26.67
CA CYS A 350 18.46 11.68 25.45
C CYS A 350 17.25 10.77 25.20
N VAL A 351 16.12 11.39 24.87
CA VAL A 351 14.93 10.74 24.32
C VAL A 351 14.88 11.10 22.84
N CYS A 352 15.17 10.13 21.96
CA CYS A 352 15.35 10.40 20.54
C CYS A 352 14.03 10.60 19.80
N ASN A 353 14.06 11.51 18.82
CA ASN A 353 12.97 11.70 17.87
C ASN A 353 12.83 10.45 16.97
N THR A 354 11.62 10.23 16.44
CA THR A 354 11.33 9.13 15.51
C THR A 354 12.34 9.06 14.37
N GLY A 355 12.92 7.88 14.15
CA GLY A 355 13.98 7.67 13.15
C GLY A 355 15.41 7.82 13.68
N PHE A 356 15.61 8.12 14.97
CA PHE A 356 16.94 8.19 15.61
C PHE A 356 17.04 7.33 16.87
N THR A 357 18.28 6.92 17.21
CA THR A 357 18.62 6.05 18.34
C THR A 357 20.07 6.28 18.79
N GLY A 358 20.52 5.55 19.81
CA GLY A 358 21.83 5.73 20.44
C GLY A 358 21.80 6.71 21.62
N PRO A 359 22.91 6.85 22.37
CA PRO A 359 22.95 7.62 23.61
C PRO A 359 22.76 9.12 23.40
N ASP A 360 23.15 9.63 22.23
CA ASP A 360 23.15 11.03 21.81
C ASP A 360 22.24 11.29 20.59
N CYS A 361 21.41 10.31 20.21
CA CYS A 361 20.54 10.35 19.03
C CYS A 361 21.23 10.64 17.68
N SER A 362 22.55 10.45 17.57
CA SER A 362 23.28 10.65 16.31
C SER A 362 22.87 9.63 15.24
N THR A 363 22.79 8.35 15.64
CA THR A 363 22.50 7.17 14.82
C THR A 363 21.05 7.15 14.31
N LYS A 364 20.85 6.86 13.03
CA LYS A 364 19.52 6.58 12.46
C LYS A 364 18.99 5.23 12.96
N ALA A 365 17.76 5.19 13.45
CA ALA A 365 17.06 3.96 13.78
C ALA A 365 16.59 3.24 12.52
N CYS A 366 16.63 1.91 12.51
CA CYS A 366 16.03 1.09 11.46
C CYS A 366 14.62 0.60 11.85
N PRO A 367 13.71 0.41 10.88
CA PRO A 367 12.37 -0.12 11.13
C PRO A 367 12.45 -1.51 11.79
N GLY A 368 11.62 -1.74 12.81
CA GLY A 368 11.55 -3.01 13.54
C GLY A 368 12.86 -3.48 14.21
N ASN A 369 13.89 -2.63 14.32
CA ASN A 369 15.28 -3.04 14.59
C ASN A 369 15.75 -4.19 13.66
N CYS A 370 15.32 -4.15 12.40
CA CYS A 370 15.52 -5.22 11.41
C CYS A 370 15.04 -6.61 11.88
N ASN A 371 14.08 -6.67 12.81
CA ASN A 371 13.55 -7.87 13.48
C ASN A 371 14.64 -8.81 14.02
N ASN A 372 15.85 -8.30 14.31
CA ASN A 372 17.05 -9.09 14.62
C ASN A 372 17.41 -10.13 13.52
N LYS A 373 17.00 -9.86 12.27
CA LYS A 373 17.13 -10.68 11.06
C LYS A 373 17.96 -9.99 9.96
N GLY A 374 18.64 -8.91 10.31
CA GLY A 374 19.49 -8.13 9.42
C GLY A 374 20.34 -7.13 10.20
N GLN A 375 21.27 -6.48 9.51
CA GLN A 375 22.10 -5.41 10.05
C GLN A 375 21.49 -4.04 9.72
N CYS A 376 21.50 -3.11 10.69
CA CYS A 376 21.05 -1.74 10.47
C CYS A 376 22.21 -0.89 9.90
N VAL A 377 22.06 -0.42 8.66
CA VAL A 377 23.06 0.40 7.96
C VAL A 377 22.42 1.72 7.55
N ASN A 378 22.85 2.83 8.15
CA ASN A 378 22.36 4.19 7.84
C ASN A 378 20.82 4.37 7.88
N GLY A 379 20.12 3.60 8.71
CA GLY A 379 18.65 3.61 8.85
C GLY A 379 17.90 2.64 7.93
N GLN A 380 18.61 1.88 7.08
CA GLN A 380 18.07 0.83 6.23
C GLN A 380 18.53 -0.55 6.72
N CYS A 381 17.65 -1.55 6.64
CA CYS A 381 18.01 -2.93 6.98
C CYS A 381 18.66 -3.67 5.81
N VAL A 382 19.81 -4.29 6.06
CA VAL A 382 20.45 -5.28 5.19
C VAL A 382 20.12 -6.65 5.75
N CYS A 383 19.22 -7.39 5.09
CA CYS A 383 18.67 -8.64 5.62
C CYS A 383 19.65 -9.81 5.51
N ASN A 384 19.63 -10.68 6.53
CA ASN A 384 20.34 -11.95 6.52
C ASN A 384 19.71 -12.90 5.49
N THR A 385 20.50 -13.85 4.98
CA THR A 385 20.07 -14.89 4.04
C THR A 385 18.76 -15.55 4.49
N GLY A 386 17.76 -15.58 3.61
CA GLY A 386 16.42 -16.12 3.91
C GLY A 386 15.41 -15.09 4.44
N PHE A 387 15.77 -13.81 4.58
CA PHE A 387 14.87 -12.72 4.95
C PHE A 387 14.91 -11.55 3.94
N THR A 388 13.82 -10.79 3.88
CA THR A 388 13.60 -9.67 2.96
C THR A 388 12.56 -8.70 3.52
N GLY A 389 12.27 -7.62 2.81
CA GLY A 389 11.40 -6.52 3.26
C GLY A 389 12.16 -5.42 4.02
N PRO A 390 11.53 -4.27 4.28
CA PRO A 390 12.20 -3.07 4.81
C PRO A 390 12.76 -3.25 6.23
N ASP A 391 12.20 -4.19 6.99
CA ASP A 391 12.54 -4.51 8.38
C ASP A 391 13.00 -5.98 8.56
N CYS A 392 13.22 -6.72 7.46
CA CYS A 392 13.58 -8.14 7.46
C CYS A 392 12.58 -9.08 8.17
N SER A 393 11.32 -8.69 8.37
CA SER A 393 10.28 -9.56 8.93
C SER A 393 9.92 -10.71 7.98
N THR A 394 9.83 -10.43 6.67
CA THR A 394 9.40 -11.38 5.64
C THR A 394 10.47 -12.42 5.33
N LYS A 395 10.08 -13.70 5.25
CA LYS A 395 10.96 -14.76 4.73
C LYS A 395 11.12 -14.60 3.21
N ALA A 396 12.35 -14.59 2.73
CA ALA A 396 12.64 -14.61 1.30
C ALA A 396 12.32 -15.99 0.70
N CYS A 397 11.87 -16.03 -0.56
CA CYS A 397 11.67 -17.26 -1.31
C CYS A 397 12.80 -17.54 -2.31
N PRO A 398 13.10 -18.81 -2.64
CA PRO A 398 14.04 -19.17 -3.69
C PRO A 398 13.73 -18.45 -5.01
N GLY A 399 14.73 -17.82 -5.63
CA GLY A 399 14.62 -17.13 -6.92
C GLY A 399 13.57 -16.01 -6.98
N ASN A 400 13.05 -15.51 -5.85
CA ASN A 400 11.82 -14.70 -5.78
C ASN A 400 10.64 -15.35 -6.56
N CYS A 401 10.55 -16.69 -6.52
CA CYS A 401 9.61 -17.50 -7.29
C CYS A 401 9.65 -17.24 -8.81
N ASN A 402 10.78 -16.74 -9.34
CA ASN A 402 10.99 -16.31 -10.74
C ASN A 402 9.90 -15.38 -11.31
N ASN A 403 9.11 -14.73 -10.44
CA ASN A 403 7.88 -14.03 -10.81
C ASN A 403 6.87 -14.93 -11.58
N LYS A 404 6.81 -16.21 -11.20
CA LYS A 404 5.93 -17.30 -11.67
C LYS A 404 5.21 -18.01 -10.52
N GLY A 405 4.95 -17.27 -9.45
CA GLY A 405 4.27 -17.77 -8.26
C GLY A 405 4.32 -16.76 -7.11
N GLN A 406 3.54 -17.03 -6.08
CA GLN A 406 3.47 -16.21 -4.87
C GLN A 406 4.39 -16.77 -3.77
N CYS A 407 5.11 -15.88 -3.08
CA CYS A 407 5.94 -16.25 -1.94
C CYS A 407 5.11 -16.33 -0.66
N VAL A 408 4.89 -17.55 -0.14
CA VAL A 408 4.11 -17.80 1.08
C VAL A 408 5.01 -18.42 2.15
N ASN A 409 5.27 -17.68 3.23
CA ASN A 409 6.09 -18.13 4.37
C ASN A 409 7.49 -18.67 4.01
N GLY A 410 8.10 -18.17 2.93
CA GLY A 410 9.41 -18.59 2.42
C GLY A 410 9.38 -19.78 1.46
N LYS A 411 8.18 -20.25 1.06
CA LYS A 411 7.99 -21.26 0.01
C LYS A 411 7.21 -20.66 -1.16
N CYS A 412 7.58 -21.00 -2.39
CA CYS A 412 6.82 -20.60 -3.56
C CYS A 412 5.55 -21.45 -3.77
N VAL A 413 4.46 -20.78 -4.09
CA VAL A 413 3.22 -21.37 -4.63
C VAL A 413 3.14 -20.96 -6.09
N CYS A 414 3.39 -21.91 -7.00
CA CYS A 414 3.58 -21.60 -8.42
C CYS A 414 2.28 -21.33 -9.17
N ASP A 415 2.36 -20.45 -10.16
CA ASP A 415 1.28 -20.16 -11.09
C ASP A 415 0.97 -21.38 -11.98
N SER A 416 -0.24 -21.41 -12.54
CA SER A 416 -0.66 -22.47 -13.47
C SER A 416 0.33 -22.61 -14.64
N GLY A 417 0.91 -23.81 -14.79
CA GLY A 417 1.94 -24.08 -15.81
C GLY A 417 3.38 -24.02 -15.30
N PHE A 418 3.60 -23.75 -14.00
CA PHE A 418 4.94 -23.74 -13.37
C PHE A 418 5.02 -24.66 -12.15
N THR A 419 6.24 -25.08 -11.79
CA THR A 419 6.58 -25.99 -10.69
C THR A 419 8.06 -25.86 -10.30
N GLY A 420 8.49 -26.61 -9.30
CA GLY A 420 9.82 -26.51 -8.67
C GLY A 420 9.84 -25.60 -7.43
N PRO A 421 10.95 -25.56 -6.69
CA PRO A 421 11.05 -24.83 -5.43
C PRO A 421 11.01 -23.30 -5.59
N ASP A 422 11.30 -22.82 -6.81
CA ASP A 422 11.39 -21.42 -7.21
C ASP A 422 10.48 -21.09 -8.42
N CYS A 423 9.62 -22.02 -8.84
CA CYS A 423 8.75 -21.90 -10.02
C CYS A 423 9.46 -21.67 -11.37
N SER A 424 10.76 -21.98 -11.47
CA SER A 424 11.52 -21.92 -12.74
C SER A 424 11.08 -22.97 -13.78
N THR A 425 10.57 -24.12 -13.32
CA THR A 425 10.31 -25.29 -14.18
C THR A 425 8.89 -25.20 -14.75
N LYS A 426 8.74 -25.41 -16.07
CA LYS A 426 7.41 -25.51 -16.70
C LYS A 426 6.76 -26.86 -16.41
N SER A 427 5.52 -26.83 -15.94
CA SER A 427 4.67 -28.00 -15.74
C SER A 427 4.09 -28.48 -17.07
N CYS A 428 3.98 -29.80 -17.25
CA CYS A 428 3.29 -30.40 -18.39
C CYS A 428 1.83 -30.76 -18.06
N PRO A 429 0.91 -30.72 -19.05
CA PRO A 429 -0.48 -31.13 -18.85
C PRO A 429 -0.56 -32.60 -18.44
N GLY A 430 -1.44 -32.90 -17.48
CA GLY A 430 -1.68 -34.26 -16.97
C GLY A 430 -0.45 -34.99 -16.40
N ASN A 431 0.67 -34.31 -16.14
CA ASN A 431 1.98 -34.92 -15.92
C ASN A 431 2.35 -35.95 -17.02
N CYS A 432 1.98 -35.67 -18.27
CA CYS A 432 2.12 -36.58 -19.41
C CYS A 432 1.49 -37.97 -19.19
N SER A 433 0.44 -38.05 -18.36
CA SER A 433 -0.25 -39.31 -17.97
C SER A 433 0.68 -40.38 -17.39
N ASN A 434 1.89 -40.03 -16.97
CA ASN A 434 3.01 -40.95 -16.67
C ASN A 434 3.32 -41.91 -17.84
N ARG A 435 3.17 -41.43 -19.10
CA ARG A 435 3.36 -42.13 -20.38
C ARG A 435 4.13 -41.27 -21.40
N GLY A 436 5.04 -40.47 -20.88
CA GLY A 436 5.87 -39.56 -21.65
C GLY A 436 6.76 -38.71 -20.75
N LYS A 437 7.74 -38.05 -21.37
CA LYS A 437 8.69 -37.17 -20.69
C LYS A 437 8.26 -35.72 -20.85
N CYS A 438 8.22 -34.98 -19.75
CA CYS A 438 7.98 -33.53 -19.80
C CYS A 438 9.26 -32.81 -20.26
N VAL A 439 9.17 -32.07 -21.36
CA VAL A 439 10.28 -31.28 -21.92
C VAL A 439 9.78 -29.86 -22.17
N ASN A 440 10.30 -28.89 -21.41
CA ASN A 440 9.96 -27.46 -21.52
C ASN A 440 8.44 -27.13 -21.48
N GLY A 441 7.64 -27.94 -20.77
CA GLY A 441 6.19 -27.80 -20.66
C GLY A 441 5.37 -28.56 -21.72
N GLN A 442 6.03 -29.24 -22.67
CA GLN A 442 5.41 -30.11 -23.66
C GLN A 442 5.71 -31.59 -23.34
N CYS A 443 4.73 -32.47 -23.53
CA CYS A 443 4.94 -33.91 -23.38
C CYS A 443 5.52 -34.54 -24.65
N VAL A 444 6.61 -35.30 -24.48
CA VAL A 444 7.15 -36.22 -25.48
C VAL A 444 6.66 -37.62 -25.09
N CYS A 445 5.65 -38.13 -25.80
CA CYS A 445 4.98 -39.37 -25.43
C CYS A 445 5.83 -40.62 -25.68
N ASP A 446 5.63 -41.63 -24.83
CA ASP A 446 6.22 -42.95 -25.01
C ASP A 446 5.54 -43.70 -26.18
N SER A 447 6.25 -44.66 -26.76
CA SER A 447 5.80 -45.44 -27.92
C SER A 447 4.40 -46.05 -27.72
N GLY A 448 3.46 -45.68 -28.59
CA GLY A 448 2.07 -46.10 -28.51
C GLY A 448 1.11 -45.10 -27.86
N PHE A 449 1.61 -43.93 -27.42
CA PHE A 449 0.79 -42.83 -26.90
C PHE A 449 0.95 -41.53 -27.70
N THR A 450 -0.04 -40.65 -27.62
CA THR A 450 -0.12 -39.38 -28.35
C THR A 450 -1.07 -38.40 -27.63
N GLY A 451 -1.23 -37.19 -28.17
CA GLY A 451 -1.98 -36.10 -27.56
C GLY A 451 -1.12 -35.25 -26.61
N PRO A 452 -1.63 -34.10 -26.15
CA PRO A 452 -0.85 -33.10 -25.42
C PRO A 452 -0.35 -33.60 -24.05
N ASP A 453 -1.05 -34.57 -23.46
CA ASP A 453 -0.80 -35.16 -22.14
C ASP A 453 -0.51 -36.66 -22.19
N CYS A 454 -0.30 -37.24 -23.38
CA CYS A 454 -0.08 -38.67 -23.62
C CYS A 454 -1.16 -39.62 -23.08
N SER A 455 -2.37 -39.13 -22.83
CA SER A 455 -3.51 -39.95 -22.39
C SER A 455 -4.02 -40.88 -23.50
N ALA A 456 -4.03 -40.39 -24.74
CA ALA A 456 -4.55 -41.09 -25.91
C ALA A 456 -3.55 -42.13 -26.45
N LYS A 457 -4.05 -43.28 -26.92
CA LYS A 457 -3.25 -44.27 -27.64
C LYS A 457 -3.02 -43.82 -29.08
N ALA A 458 -1.77 -43.88 -29.54
CA ALA A 458 -1.44 -43.66 -30.94
C ALA A 458 -2.00 -44.78 -31.82
N CYS A 459 -2.41 -44.45 -33.04
CA CYS A 459 -2.81 -45.42 -34.06
C CYS A 459 -1.73 -45.57 -35.15
N PRO A 460 -1.57 -46.78 -35.72
CA PRO A 460 -0.68 -47.03 -36.85
C PRO A 460 -0.87 -46.02 -37.99
N ASN A 461 0.23 -45.37 -38.41
CA ASN A 461 0.30 -44.34 -39.45
C ASN A 461 -0.80 -43.25 -39.38
N ASN A 462 -1.30 -42.91 -38.18
CA ASN A 462 -2.47 -42.05 -37.96
C ASN A 462 -3.70 -42.43 -38.81
N CYS A 463 -3.91 -43.74 -39.00
CA CYS A 463 -4.95 -44.30 -39.86
C CYS A 463 -4.91 -43.77 -41.31
N SER A 464 -3.73 -43.38 -41.80
CA SER A 464 -3.47 -42.80 -43.12
C SER A 464 -4.31 -41.56 -43.46
N ASN A 465 -4.95 -40.94 -42.46
CA ASN A 465 -6.00 -39.94 -42.64
C ASN A 465 -7.17 -40.47 -43.53
N LYS A 466 -7.49 -41.76 -43.37
CA LYS A 466 -8.56 -42.55 -44.02
C LYS A 466 -9.33 -43.44 -43.03
N GLY A 467 -9.41 -42.99 -41.80
CA GLY A 467 -10.09 -43.69 -40.72
C GLY A 467 -9.95 -42.97 -39.39
N ARG A 468 -10.85 -43.29 -38.47
CA ARG A 468 -10.85 -42.75 -37.09
C ARG A 468 -10.02 -43.64 -36.18
N CYS A 469 -9.10 -43.05 -35.43
CA CYS A 469 -8.42 -43.75 -34.34
C CYS A 469 -9.37 -43.97 -33.16
N VAL A 470 -9.49 -45.22 -32.70
CA VAL A 470 -10.29 -45.62 -31.54
C VAL A 470 -9.46 -46.59 -30.69
N ASN A 471 -9.07 -46.16 -29.48
CA ASN A 471 -8.31 -46.96 -28.50
C ASN A 471 -7.00 -47.58 -29.05
N GLY A 472 -6.35 -46.95 -30.03
CA GLY A 472 -5.13 -47.44 -30.69
C GLY A 472 -5.35 -48.35 -31.91
N LYS A 473 -6.61 -48.59 -32.30
CA LYS A 473 -7.00 -49.28 -33.53
C LYS A 473 -7.68 -48.32 -34.51
N CYS A 474 -7.41 -48.48 -35.80
CA CYS A 474 -8.08 -47.71 -36.84
C CYS A 474 -9.45 -48.32 -37.21
N VAL A 475 -10.45 -47.45 -37.35
CA VAL A 475 -11.75 -47.74 -37.95
C VAL A 475 -11.77 -47.03 -39.30
N CYS A 476 -11.64 -47.78 -40.40
CA CYS A 476 -11.44 -47.21 -41.73
C CYS A 476 -12.72 -46.62 -42.33
N GLU A 477 -12.54 -45.63 -43.19
CA GLU A 477 -13.58 -45.09 -44.06
C GLU A 477 -13.97 -46.12 -45.14
N VAL A 478 -15.19 -46.00 -45.68
CA VAL A 478 -15.69 -46.91 -46.74
C VAL A 478 -14.75 -46.84 -47.95
N GLY A 479 -14.34 -48.00 -48.47
CA GLY A 479 -13.34 -48.11 -49.53
C GLY A 479 -11.88 -48.14 -49.05
N PHE A 480 -11.62 -48.14 -47.74
CA PHE A 480 -10.28 -48.31 -47.15
C PHE A 480 -10.22 -49.50 -46.17
N THR A 481 -9.05 -50.14 -46.08
CA THR A 481 -8.83 -51.33 -45.26
C THR A 481 -7.35 -51.47 -44.85
N GLY A 482 -7.05 -52.48 -44.04
CA GLY A 482 -5.74 -52.67 -43.40
C GLY A 482 -5.68 -52.09 -41.98
N GLN A 483 -4.58 -52.34 -41.29
CA GLN A 483 -4.38 -51.95 -39.88
C GLN A 483 -4.30 -50.42 -39.67
N ASP A 484 -3.91 -49.70 -40.72
CA ASP A 484 -3.73 -48.25 -40.78
C ASP A 484 -4.56 -47.58 -41.89
N CYS A 485 -5.52 -48.30 -42.48
CA CYS A 485 -6.36 -47.84 -43.58
C CYS A 485 -5.62 -47.37 -44.87
N ALA A 486 -4.33 -47.72 -45.04
CA ALA A 486 -3.57 -47.34 -46.22
C ALA A 486 -4.01 -48.08 -47.50
N ALA A 487 -4.57 -49.28 -47.37
CA ALA A 487 -4.96 -50.10 -48.51
C ALA A 487 -6.36 -49.72 -49.03
N LYS A 488 -6.50 -49.57 -50.35
CA LYS A 488 -7.82 -49.45 -50.98
C LYS A 488 -8.57 -50.77 -50.83
N GLY A 489 -9.68 -50.73 -50.11
CA GLY A 489 -10.72 -51.75 -50.15
C GLY A 489 -11.45 -51.71 -51.49
N CYS A 490 -12.33 -52.68 -51.72
CA CYS A 490 -13.23 -52.68 -52.87
C CYS A 490 -14.67 -52.35 -52.45
N PRO A 491 -15.49 -51.75 -53.34
CA PRO A 491 -16.92 -51.53 -53.11
C PRO A 491 -17.60 -52.81 -52.61
N ASP A 492 -18.30 -52.70 -51.47
CA ASP A 492 -19.05 -53.75 -50.77
C ASP A 492 -18.39 -55.14 -50.72
N ASN A 493 -17.06 -55.17 -50.59
CA ASN A 493 -16.24 -56.38 -50.67
C ASN A 493 -16.56 -57.27 -51.90
N CYS A 494 -16.87 -56.63 -53.02
CA CYS A 494 -17.31 -57.28 -54.26
C CYS A 494 -18.55 -58.16 -54.09
N SER A 495 -19.46 -57.77 -53.19
CA SER A 495 -20.67 -58.50 -52.78
C SER A 495 -20.44 -59.97 -52.39
N ASN A 496 -19.18 -60.36 -52.12
CA ASN A 496 -18.68 -61.74 -52.07
C ASN A 496 -18.86 -62.56 -53.39
N LYS A 497 -19.38 -61.93 -54.45
CA LYS A 497 -19.54 -62.48 -55.82
C LYS A 497 -18.33 -62.18 -56.73
N GLY A 498 -17.30 -61.49 -56.24
CA GLY A 498 -16.05 -61.22 -56.96
C GLY A 498 -14.78 -61.33 -56.11
N ARG A 499 -13.60 -61.07 -56.71
CA ARG A 499 -12.32 -60.91 -56.03
C ARG A 499 -11.86 -59.45 -56.08
N CYS A 500 -11.52 -58.87 -54.94
CA CYS A 500 -10.92 -57.54 -54.87
C CYS A 500 -9.49 -57.54 -55.42
N VAL A 501 -9.16 -56.64 -56.35
CA VAL A 501 -7.83 -56.47 -56.93
C VAL A 501 -7.51 -54.97 -57.03
N LYS A 502 -6.52 -54.49 -56.26
CA LYS A 502 -6.08 -53.08 -56.24
C LYS A 502 -7.22 -52.04 -56.04
N GLY A 503 -8.26 -52.40 -55.28
CA GLY A 503 -9.41 -51.53 -55.03
C GLY A 503 -10.51 -51.56 -56.10
N ARG A 504 -10.41 -52.43 -57.12
CA ARG A 504 -11.47 -52.73 -58.09
C ARG A 504 -11.91 -54.18 -57.97
N CYS A 505 -13.21 -54.43 -58.12
CA CYS A 505 -13.74 -55.78 -58.19
C CYS A 505 -13.49 -56.45 -59.55
N VAL A 506 -13.01 -57.69 -59.49
CA VAL A 506 -13.03 -58.64 -60.60
C VAL A 506 -14.14 -59.63 -60.29
N CYS A 507 -15.30 -59.41 -60.89
CA CYS A 507 -16.51 -60.20 -60.63
C CYS A 507 -16.40 -61.63 -61.19
N ARG A 508 -17.16 -62.57 -60.62
CA ARG A 508 -17.41 -63.86 -61.27
C ARG A 508 -18.26 -63.62 -62.54
N ARG A 509 -18.14 -64.52 -63.52
CA ARG A 509 -18.88 -64.46 -64.79
C ARG A 509 -20.38 -64.27 -64.53
N GLY A 510 -21.03 -63.37 -65.26
CA GLY A 510 -22.44 -63.04 -65.07
C GLY A 510 -22.71 -61.93 -64.06
N PHE A 511 -21.72 -61.42 -63.31
CA PHE A 511 -21.89 -60.30 -62.37
C PHE A 511 -21.22 -59.02 -62.88
N ALA A 512 -21.91 -57.88 -62.76
CA ALA A 512 -21.47 -56.59 -63.27
C ALA A 512 -20.55 -55.82 -62.29
N VAL A 513 -19.65 -55.01 -62.86
CA VAL A 513 -18.88 -53.99 -62.12
C VAL A 513 -19.79 -52.80 -61.75
N PRO A 514 -19.53 -52.04 -60.66
CA PRO A 514 -18.27 -51.91 -59.91
C PRO A 514 -18.09 -52.83 -58.70
N ASP A 515 -19.16 -53.45 -58.22
CA ASP A 515 -19.30 -54.08 -56.89
C ASP A 515 -19.73 -55.55 -56.94
N CYS A 516 -20.10 -56.08 -58.11
CA CYS A 516 -20.66 -57.42 -58.29
C CYS A 516 -22.02 -57.65 -57.59
N SER A 517 -22.81 -56.59 -57.34
CA SER A 517 -24.16 -56.71 -56.77
C SER A 517 -25.24 -57.00 -57.84
N GLN A 518 -25.00 -56.56 -59.08
CA GLN A 518 -25.90 -56.66 -60.23
C GLN A 518 -25.49 -57.80 -61.18
N CYS A 519 -26.41 -58.29 -62.01
CA CYS A 519 -26.08 -59.19 -63.12
C CYS A 519 -25.52 -58.42 -64.33
N GLU A 520 -24.64 -59.09 -65.08
CA GLU A 520 -24.13 -58.69 -66.39
C GLU A 520 -25.23 -58.87 -67.46
N ALA A 521 -25.26 -58.00 -68.47
CA ALA A 521 -26.34 -57.99 -69.47
C ALA A 521 -26.48 -59.34 -70.19
N GLY A 522 -27.71 -59.87 -70.23
CA GLY A 522 -28.00 -61.21 -70.77
C GLY A 522 -27.93 -62.36 -69.75
N PHE A 523 -27.58 -62.08 -68.48
CA PHE A 523 -27.62 -63.04 -67.38
C PHE A 523 -28.68 -62.68 -66.33
N THR A 524 -29.28 -63.70 -65.71
CA THR A 524 -30.33 -63.54 -64.69
C THR A 524 -30.28 -64.65 -63.60
N GLY A 525 -31.12 -64.51 -62.58
CA GLY A 525 -31.17 -65.36 -61.38
C GLY A 525 -30.24 -64.89 -60.25
N ALA A 526 -30.45 -65.42 -59.02
CA ALA A 526 -29.76 -64.97 -57.80
C ALA A 526 -28.23 -65.22 -57.77
N ASP A 527 -27.72 -66.02 -58.71
CA ASP A 527 -26.29 -66.24 -58.96
C ASP A 527 -25.84 -65.81 -60.37
N CYS A 528 -26.71 -65.11 -61.11
CA CYS A 528 -26.49 -64.65 -62.49
C CYS A 528 -25.94 -65.73 -63.46
N GLY A 529 -26.26 -67.00 -63.19
CA GLY A 529 -25.78 -68.15 -63.96
C GLY A 529 -26.66 -68.51 -65.16
N THR A 530 -27.90 -68.01 -65.21
CA THR A 530 -28.85 -68.31 -66.28
C THR A 530 -28.70 -67.29 -67.41
N ALA A 531 -28.22 -67.74 -68.57
CA ALA A 531 -28.25 -66.94 -69.79
C ALA A 531 -29.70 -66.80 -70.30
N MET A 532 -30.10 -65.58 -70.66
CA MET A 532 -31.42 -65.31 -71.21
C MET A 532 -31.54 -65.90 -72.62
N SER A 533 -32.62 -66.63 -72.88
CA SER A 533 -32.88 -67.32 -74.15
C SER A 533 -34.07 -66.67 -74.85
N GLY A 534 -33.91 -66.29 -76.12
CA GLY A 534 -34.97 -65.65 -76.91
C GLY A 534 -36.16 -66.59 -77.19
N VAL A 535 -37.28 -66.01 -77.65
CA VAL A 535 -38.45 -66.77 -78.09
C VAL A 535 -38.17 -67.52 -79.40
N SER A 536 -39.06 -68.46 -79.76
CA SER A 536 -38.96 -69.21 -81.02
C SER A 536 -40.29 -69.25 -81.76
N GLN A 537 -40.25 -69.53 -83.08
CA GLN A 537 -41.44 -69.66 -83.93
C GLN A 537 -42.38 -68.43 -83.91
N LEU A 538 -41.81 -67.22 -83.85
CA LEU A 538 -42.57 -65.96 -83.95
C LEU A 538 -43.14 -65.78 -85.36
N ASN A 539 -44.46 -65.98 -85.48
CA ASN A 539 -45.19 -65.96 -86.73
C ASN A 539 -46.47 -65.11 -86.60
N THR A 540 -47.08 -64.78 -87.75
CA THR A 540 -48.33 -64.01 -87.84
C THR A 540 -49.47 -64.83 -88.45
N LYS A 541 -50.71 -64.50 -88.06
CA LYS A 541 -51.95 -65.08 -88.62
C LYS A 541 -53.03 -64.00 -88.72
N ASP A 542 -54.05 -64.28 -89.54
CA ASP A 542 -55.32 -63.53 -89.62
C ASP A 542 -55.09 -62.00 -89.76
N VAL A 543 -54.24 -61.66 -90.73
CA VAL A 543 -53.87 -60.28 -91.06
C VAL A 543 -55.03 -59.60 -91.79
N THR A 544 -55.45 -58.44 -91.31
CA THR A 544 -56.39 -57.54 -91.98
C THR A 544 -55.78 -56.14 -92.13
N GLU A 545 -56.47 -55.23 -92.80
CA GLU A 545 -56.08 -53.81 -92.90
C GLU A 545 -55.95 -53.12 -91.52
N SER A 546 -56.50 -53.70 -90.45
CA SER A 546 -56.59 -53.10 -89.12
C SER A 546 -56.31 -54.05 -87.96
N SER A 547 -55.66 -55.20 -88.23
CA SER A 547 -55.24 -56.18 -87.21
C SER A 547 -54.18 -57.18 -87.72
N VAL A 548 -53.35 -57.67 -86.80
CA VAL A 548 -52.52 -58.87 -87.02
C VAL A 548 -52.46 -59.71 -85.75
N THR A 549 -52.73 -61.01 -85.85
CA THR A 549 -52.54 -61.95 -84.73
C THR A 549 -51.10 -62.41 -84.68
N LEU A 550 -50.45 -62.28 -83.53
CA LEU A 550 -49.12 -62.84 -83.26
C LEU A 550 -49.23 -64.20 -82.57
N PHE A 551 -48.37 -65.13 -82.94
CA PHE A 551 -48.14 -66.35 -82.16
C PHE A 551 -46.65 -66.68 -82.10
N TRP A 552 -46.19 -67.20 -80.97
CA TRP A 552 -44.82 -67.65 -80.74
C TRP A 552 -44.81 -68.80 -79.75
N THR A 553 -43.74 -69.58 -79.75
CA THR A 553 -43.47 -70.61 -78.75
C THR A 553 -42.62 -69.98 -77.63
N PRO A 554 -43.16 -69.86 -76.39
CA PRO A 554 -42.39 -69.36 -75.26
C PRO A 554 -41.16 -70.23 -74.97
N PRO A 555 -40.05 -69.65 -74.50
CA PRO A 555 -38.87 -70.41 -74.11
C PRO A 555 -39.15 -71.28 -72.86
N PRO A 556 -38.31 -72.30 -72.57
CA PRO A 556 -38.50 -73.19 -71.42
C PRO A 556 -38.40 -72.50 -70.05
N VAL A 557 -37.94 -71.25 -70.02
CA VAL A 557 -37.87 -70.39 -68.83
C VAL A 557 -38.98 -69.35 -68.95
N GLN A 558 -39.87 -69.28 -67.95
CA GLN A 558 -40.87 -68.21 -67.90
C GLN A 558 -40.20 -66.86 -67.64
N TYR A 559 -40.63 -65.84 -68.37
CA TYR A 559 -40.28 -64.44 -68.15
C TYR A 559 -41.55 -63.65 -67.83
N ASP A 560 -41.44 -62.73 -66.87
CA ASP A 560 -42.59 -61.96 -66.34
C ASP A 560 -43.11 -60.89 -67.33
N THR A 561 -42.38 -60.61 -68.41
CA THR A 561 -42.73 -59.60 -69.42
C THR A 561 -42.05 -59.94 -70.76
N TYR A 562 -42.75 -59.72 -71.87
CA TYR A 562 -42.22 -59.82 -73.23
C TYR A 562 -42.37 -58.48 -73.97
N HIS A 563 -41.33 -58.07 -74.71
CA HIS A 563 -41.27 -56.76 -75.39
C HIS A 563 -41.40 -56.91 -76.91
N VAL A 564 -42.59 -56.64 -77.44
CA VAL A 564 -42.85 -56.76 -78.87
C VAL A 564 -42.43 -55.50 -79.59
N THR A 565 -41.51 -55.63 -80.54
CA THR A 565 -41.00 -54.52 -81.37
C THR A 565 -41.38 -54.72 -82.83
N PHE A 566 -42.09 -53.75 -83.39
CA PHE A 566 -42.54 -53.74 -84.79
C PHE A 566 -41.66 -52.82 -85.62
N ALA A 567 -41.21 -53.27 -86.80
CA ALA A 567 -40.41 -52.48 -87.73
C ALA A 567 -40.97 -52.59 -89.16
N SER A 568 -41.58 -51.50 -89.65
CA SER A 568 -42.05 -51.42 -91.04
C SER A 568 -40.87 -51.33 -92.01
N GLN A 569 -40.84 -52.17 -93.04
CA GLN A 569 -39.87 -52.09 -94.13
C GLN A 569 -40.57 -51.73 -95.44
N VAL A 570 -40.07 -50.68 -96.08
CA VAL A 570 -40.56 -50.21 -97.39
C VAL A 570 -39.79 -50.93 -98.48
N THR A 571 -40.40 -51.96 -99.05
CA THR A 571 -39.94 -52.59 -100.30
C THR A 571 -40.17 -51.69 -101.51
N THR A 572 -39.45 -51.95 -102.60
CA THR A 572 -39.25 -51.05 -103.75
C THR A 572 -40.53 -50.72 -104.53
N PRO A 573 -40.57 -49.56 -105.26
CA PRO A 573 -41.81 -48.89 -105.68
C PRO A 573 -42.66 -49.57 -106.78
N TYR A 574 -42.44 -50.86 -107.06
CA TYR A 574 -43.18 -51.62 -108.08
C TYR A 574 -44.12 -52.70 -107.50
N THR A 575 -44.22 -52.82 -106.17
CA THR A 575 -45.25 -53.64 -105.50
C THR A 575 -45.88 -52.89 -104.32
N PRO A 576 -47.21 -52.71 -104.27
CA PRO A 576 -47.89 -51.89 -103.25
C PRO A 576 -48.12 -52.63 -101.92
N TYR A 577 -47.16 -53.47 -101.49
CA TYR A 577 -47.26 -54.25 -100.26
C TYR A 577 -46.10 -53.91 -99.31
N THR A 578 -46.43 -53.35 -98.15
CA THR A 578 -45.46 -53.10 -97.06
C THR A 578 -45.19 -54.41 -96.31
N GLN A 579 -43.92 -54.72 -96.06
CA GLN A 579 -43.55 -55.84 -95.17
C GLN A 579 -43.30 -55.31 -93.75
N VAL A 580 -43.92 -55.92 -92.75
CA VAL A 580 -43.66 -55.63 -91.33
C VAL A 580 -42.75 -56.72 -90.79
N LEU A 581 -41.52 -56.35 -90.42
CA LEU A 581 -40.64 -57.23 -89.65
C LEU A 581 -40.93 -57.08 -88.16
N MET A 582 -40.85 -58.17 -87.42
CA MET A 582 -41.19 -58.22 -85.99
C MET A 582 -40.08 -58.91 -85.21
N LYS A 583 -39.82 -58.43 -83.99
CA LYS A 583 -38.90 -59.04 -83.02
C LYS A 583 -39.55 -59.02 -81.63
N LEU A 584 -39.26 -60.04 -80.83
CA LEU A 584 -39.85 -60.33 -79.51
C LEU A 584 -38.79 -61.07 -78.66
#